data_AF-B9JW10-F1
#
_entry.id   AF-B9JW10-F1
#
_cell.length_a   1.000
_cell.length_b   1.000
_cell.length_c   1.000
_cell.angle_alpha   90.00
_cell.angle_beta   90.00
_cell.angle_gamma   90.00
#
_symmetry.space_group_name_H-M   'P 1'
#
loop_
_entity.id
_entity.type
_entity.pdbx_description
1 polymer ?
#
loop_
_entity_poly.entity_id
_entity_poly.type
_entity_poly.pdbx_seq_one_letter_code
_entity_poly.pdbx_strand_id
1 'polypeptide(L)'
;MLAPIEASSIEKPGIGTALDMSLEDDKPAPFEKKTGFAHLFAATRYSMQGARRLWREAAFRHEVLAFGVGLLLLALRGAAPVYYLGFLLLMLVLFSVEALNTAIEDVIDRISPEFSIVARNAKDLGSFAVFCLLVANGLYIGWVMLFAG
;
A
#
# COMPACT_ATOMS: atom_id res chain seq x y z
N MET A 1 -47.13 10.00 -60.55
CA MET A 1 -46.90 11.25 -61.30
C MET A 1 -47.96 12.22 -60.79
N LEU A 2 -47.72 13.06 -59.77
CA LEU A 2 -46.70 14.10 -59.59
C LEU A 2 -46.10 14.10 -58.16
N ALA A 3 -44.97 14.81 -58.00
CA ALA A 3 -43.91 14.71 -56.99
C ALA A 3 -44.26 15.11 -55.53
N PRO A 4 -43.45 14.70 -54.51
CA PRO A 4 -43.57 15.20 -53.14
C PRO A 4 -43.07 16.65 -53.02
N ILE A 5 -43.74 17.42 -52.15
CA ILE A 5 -43.44 18.81 -51.82
C ILE A 5 -42.11 18.87 -51.06
N GLU A 6 -41.12 19.58 -51.60
CA GLU A 6 -39.89 19.95 -50.89
C GLU A 6 -40.23 20.82 -49.67
N ALA A 7 -39.95 20.28 -48.48
CA ALA A 7 -39.91 21.06 -47.25
C ALA A 7 -38.71 22.00 -47.32
N SER A 8 -38.96 23.30 -47.49
CA SER A 8 -37.94 24.33 -47.34
C SER A 8 -37.34 24.23 -45.94
N SER A 9 -36.05 23.96 -45.88
CA SER A 9 -35.20 24.01 -44.70
C SER A 9 -35.40 25.34 -43.96
N ILE A 10 -36.08 25.29 -42.81
CA ILE A 10 -36.09 26.39 -41.85
C ILE A 10 -34.67 26.50 -41.31
N GLU A 11 -33.90 27.46 -41.82
CA GLU A 11 -32.66 27.91 -41.22
C GLU A 11 -33.01 28.49 -39.84
N LYS A 12 -32.71 27.75 -38.77
CA LYS A 12 -32.79 28.27 -37.41
C LYS A 12 -31.60 29.22 -37.22
N PRO A 13 -31.82 30.48 -36.80
CA PRO A 13 -30.73 31.39 -36.49
C PRO A 13 -29.87 30.79 -35.36
N GLY A 14 -28.56 30.84 -35.55
CA GLY A 14 -27.57 30.26 -34.65
C GLY A 14 -27.72 30.79 -33.24
N ILE A 15 -28.16 29.92 -32.32
CA ILE A 15 -28.00 30.11 -30.88
C ILE A 15 -26.56 29.71 -30.54
N GLY A 16 -25.62 30.53 -30.98
CA GLY A 16 -24.23 30.51 -30.54
C GLY A 16 -24.04 31.69 -29.60
N THR A 17 -24.52 31.57 -28.35
CA THR A 17 -24.26 32.60 -27.35
C THR A 17 -24.42 32.02 -25.93
N ALA A 18 -23.31 32.05 -25.19
CA ALA A 18 -23.18 31.91 -23.73
C ALA A 18 -23.14 30.51 -23.09
N LEU A 19 -23.59 29.43 -23.75
CA LEU A 19 -23.53 28.07 -23.17
C LEU A 19 -22.29 27.26 -23.62
N ASP A 20 -21.69 27.61 -24.75
CA ASP A 20 -20.46 27.05 -25.29
C ASP A 20 -19.19 27.57 -24.57
N MET A 21 -19.23 28.78 -24.02
CA MET A 21 -18.13 29.36 -23.22
C MET A 21 -17.95 28.76 -21.82
N SER A 22 -18.80 27.83 -21.39
CA SER A 22 -18.77 27.31 -20.01
C SER A 22 -18.18 25.90 -19.88
N LEU A 23 -17.70 25.28 -20.97
CA LEU A 23 -17.26 23.89 -20.98
C LEU A 23 -15.76 23.69 -21.25
N GLU A 24 -14.94 24.74 -21.09
CA GLU A 24 -13.55 24.69 -21.53
C GLU A 24 -12.51 25.06 -20.47
N ASP A 25 -12.77 24.79 -19.19
CA ASP A 25 -11.72 24.98 -18.17
C ASP A 25 -11.80 24.07 -16.93
N ASP A 26 -11.86 22.76 -17.14
CA ASP A 26 -11.43 21.80 -16.10
C ASP A 26 -10.64 20.64 -16.72
N LYS A 27 -9.57 20.98 -17.46
CA LYS A 27 -8.52 20.01 -17.76
C LYS A 27 -7.62 19.95 -16.52
N PRO A 28 -7.59 18.85 -15.75
CA PRO A 28 -6.67 18.73 -14.62
C PRO A 28 -5.26 18.98 -15.13
N ALA A 29 -4.56 19.93 -14.51
CA ALA A 29 -3.19 20.28 -14.86
C ALA A 29 -2.37 18.99 -15.01
N PRO A 30 -1.55 18.85 -16.07
CA PRO A 30 -0.80 17.62 -16.30
C PRO A 30 0.02 17.33 -15.05
N PHE A 31 -0.16 16.13 -14.48
CA PHE A 31 0.62 15.69 -13.33
C PHE A 31 2.10 15.87 -13.67
N GLU A 32 2.71 16.92 -13.11
CA GLU A 32 4.11 17.22 -13.28
C GLU A 32 4.87 16.11 -12.58
N LYS A 33 5.17 15.04 -13.33
CA LYS A 33 6.00 13.94 -12.87
C LYS A 33 7.37 14.54 -12.58
N LYS A 34 7.62 14.86 -11.30
CA LYS A 34 8.97 15.17 -10.83
C LYS A 34 9.83 13.95 -11.17
N THR A 35 10.69 14.08 -12.16
CA THR A 35 11.63 13.03 -12.59
C THR A 35 13.01 13.29 -11.98
N GLY A 36 13.77 12.24 -11.70
CA GLY A 36 15.14 12.31 -11.18
C GLY A 36 15.28 12.14 -9.66
N PHE A 37 16.41 12.58 -9.10
CA PHE A 37 16.77 12.44 -7.68
C PHE A 37 15.74 13.04 -6.72
N ALA A 38 14.99 14.06 -7.15
CA ALA A 38 13.90 14.65 -6.37
C ALA A 38 12.74 13.67 -6.12
N HIS A 39 12.45 12.76 -7.06
CA HIS A 39 11.44 11.71 -6.89
C HIS A 39 11.90 10.64 -5.90
N LEU A 40 13.18 10.24 -5.97
CA LEU A 40 13.76 9.27 -5.05
C LEU A 40 13.75 9.84 -3.62
N PHE A 41 14.15 11.10 -3.44
CA PHE A 41 14.13 11.77 -2.14
C PHE A 41 12.71 11.93 -1.58
N ALA A 42 11.73 12.24 -2.44
CA ALA A 42 10.33 12.27 -2.05
C ALA A 42 9.81 10.88 -1.63
N ALA A 43 10.14 9.83 -2.39
CA ALA A 43 9.78 8.45 -2.06
C ALA A 43 10.38 8.01 -0.72
N THR A 44 11.68 8.27 -0.48
CA THR A 44 12.34 8.00 0.80
C THR A 44 11.66 8.75 1.96
N ARG A 45 11.25 10.01 1.74
CA ARG A 45 10.52 10.79 2.74
C ARG A 45 9.14 10.19 3.05
N TYR A 46 8.42 9.68 2.06
CA TYR A 46 7.14 9.00 2.29
C TYR A 46 7.33 7.67 3.03
N SER A 47 8.30 6.85 2.63
CA SER A 47 8.65 5.60 3.33
C SER A 47 9.02 5.85 4.79
N MET A 48 9.79 6.91 5.07
CA MET A 48 10.19 7.27 6.45
C MET A 48 9.00 7.71 7.31
N GLN A 49 8.01 8.39 6.71
CA GLN A 49 6.76 8.74 7.39
C GLN A 49 5.93 7.51 7.70
N GLY A 50 5.83 6.57 6.75
CA GLY A 50 5.17 5.27 6.96
C GLY A 50 5.82 4.48 8.09
N ALA A 51 7.14 4.34 8.08
CA ALA A 51 7.88 3.67 9.14
C ALA A 51 7.67 4.33 10.52
N ARG A 52 7.61 5.67 10.58
CA ARG A 52 7.32 6.41 11.82
C ARG A 52 5.88 6.18 12.31
N ARG A 53 4.90 6.10 11.41
CA ARG A 53 3.51 5.74 11.76
C ARG A 53 3.45 4.34 12.33
N LEU A 54 4.14 3.39 11.70
CA LEU A 54 4.18 1.99 12.11
C LEU A 54 4.89 1.80 13.46
N TRP A 55 5.94 2.58 13.74
CA TRP A 55 6.65 2.57 15.02
C TRP A 55 5.76 2.88 16.24
N ARG A 56 4.62 3.53 16.03
CA ARG A 56 3.65 3.78 17.10
C ARG A 56 2.89 2.51 17.52
N GLU A 57 2.80 1.53 16.63
CA GLU A 57 2.15 0.27 16.93
C GLU A 57 2.97 -0.58 17.90
N ALA A 58 2.29 -1.13 18.91
CA ALA A 58 2.92 -2.06 19.84
C ALA A 58 3.35 -3.35 19.14
N ALA A 59 2.53 -3.87 18.23
CA ALA A 59 2.83 -5.08 17.46
C ALA A 59 4.15 -4.93 16.69
N PHE A 60 4.28 -3.91 15.84
CA PHE A 60 5.52 -3.65 15.10
C PHE A 60 6.77 -3.51 15.98
N ARG A 61 6.68 -2.88 17.16
CA ARG A 61 7.82 -2.80 18.09
C ARG A 61 8.26 -4.19 18.60
N HIS A 62 7.32 -5.11 18.81
CA HIS A 62 7.66 -6.50 19.14
C HIS A 62 8.29 -7.23 17.96
N GLU A 63 7.87 -6.97 16.73
CA GLU A 63 8.49 -7.55 15.52
C GLU A 63 9.93 -7.07 15.33
N VAL A 64 10.20 -5.78 15.56
CA VAL A 64 11.56 -5.23 15.54
C VAL A 64 12.42 -5.83 16.65
N LEU A 65 11.86 -6.05 17.84
CA LEU A 65 12.56 -6.77 18.90
C LEU A 65 12.85 -8.23 18.49
N ALA A 66 11.87 -8.92 17.90
CA ALA A 66 12.05 -10.28 17.39
C ALA A 66 13.13 -10.34 16.29
N PHE A 67 13.23 -9.31 15.45
CA PHE A 67 14.32 -9.18 14.48
C PHE A 67 15.68 -9.15 15.17
N GLY A 68 15.84 -8.27 16.17
CA GLY A 68 17.07 -8.15 16.94
C GLY A 68 17.45 -9.45 17.65
N VAL A 69 16.47 -10.12 18.27
CA VAL A 69 16.67 -11.43 18.92
C VAL A 69 17.08 -12.49 17.90
N GLY A 70 16.42 -12.56 16.74
CA GLY A 70 16.77 -13.52 15.68
C GLY A 70 18.19 -13.31 15.15
N LEU A 71 18.62 -12.05 14.93
CA LEU A 71 20.00 -11.74 14.55
C LEU A 71 21.01 -12.17 15.61
N LEU A 72 20.70 -11.94 16.89
CA LEU A 72 21.54 -12.39 18.00
C LEU A 72 21.66 -13.92 18.03
N LEU A 73 20.58 -14.65 17.83
CA LEU A 73 20.58 -16.12 17.77
C LEU A 73 21.44 -16.64 16.61
N LEU A 74 21.32 -16.05 15.43
CA LEU A 74 22.17 -16.38 14.27
C LEU A 74 23.66 -16.13 14.56
N ALA A 75 23.98 -15.04 15.24
CA ALA A 75 25.35 -14.71 15.65
C ALA A 75 25.91 -15.70 16.66
N LEU A 76 25.14 -16.02 17.70
CA LEU A 76 25.53 -17.02 18.71
C LEU A 76 25.70 -18.41 18.11
N ARG A 77 24.92 -18.75 17.07
CA ARG A 77 25.06 -20.02 16.34
C ARG A 77 26.29 -20.07 15.43
N GLY A 78 26.87 -18.92 15.09
CA GLY A 78 27.93 -18.83 14.08
C GLY A 78 27.42 -19.12 12.67
N ALA A 79 26.17 -18.76 12.36
CA ALA A 79 25.55 -19.07 11.07
C ALA A 79 26.30 -18.42 9.89
N ALA A 80 26.29 -19.06 8.72
CA ALA A 80 26.83 -18.49 7.49
C ALA A 80 26.06 -17.22 7.05
N PRO A 81 26.71 -16.29 6.30
CA PRO A 81 26.09 -15.03 5.87
C PRO A 81 24.77 -15.18 5.09
N VAL A 82 24.60 -16.29 4.37
CA VAL A 82 23.36 -16.58 3.62
C VAL A 82 22.13 -16.65 4.53
N TYR A 83 22.28 -17.11 5.77
CA TYR A 83 21.16 -17.22 6.71
C TYR A 83 20.71 -15.86 7.25
N TYR A 84 21.64 -14.91 7.40
CA TYR A 84 21.30 -13.54 7.75
C TYR A 84 20.53 -12.85 6.63
N LEU A 85 20.95 -13.05 5.38
CA LEU A 85 20.25 -12.48 4.22
C LEU A 85 18.83 -13.06 4.12
N GLY A 86 18.67 -14.37 4.26
CA GLY A 86 17.35 -15.01 4.26
C GLY A 86 16.44 -14.49 5.36
N PHE A 87 16.95 -14.39 6.59
CA PHE A 87 16.18 -13.85 7.72
C PHE A 87 15.83 -12.37 7.53
N LEU A 88 16.77 -11.54 7.04
CA LEU A 88 16.52 -10.14 6.73
C LEU A 88 15.39 -9.99 5.70
N LEU A 89 15.41 -10.77 4.62
CA LEU A 89 14.37 -10.73 3.60
C LEU A 89 13.00 -11.14 4.18
N LEU A 90 12.94 -12.19 4.99
CA LEU A 90 11.69 -12.61 5.65
C LEU A 90 11.15 -11.55 6.61
N MET A 91 12.01 -10.88 7.37
CA MET A 91 11.60 -9.79 8.26
C MET A 91 11.15 -8.55 7.49
N LEU A 92 11.78 -8.23 6.36
CA LEU A 92 11.31 -7.14 5.49
C LEU A 92 9.93 -7.44 4.90
N VAL A 93 9.64 -8.70 4.57
CA VAL A 93 8.29 -9.11 4.15
C VAL A 93 7.31 -8.96 5.31
N LEU A 94 7.66 -9.40 6.52
CA LEU A 94 6.84 -9.21 7.73
C LEU A 94 6.51 -7.73 7.95
N PHE A 95 7.51 -6.85 7.99
CA PHE A 95 7.31 -5.42 8.17
C PHE A 95 6.46 -4.79 7.07
N SER A 96 6.59 -5.27 5.83
CA SER A 96 5.78 -4.79 4.72
C SER A 96 4.31 -5.18 4.89
N VAL A 97 4.04 -6.41 5.32
CA VAL A 97 2.66 -6.89 5.56
C VAL A 97 2.05 -6.24 6.79
N GLU A 98 2.80 -6.02 7.85
CA GLU A 98 2.34 -5.27 9.03
C GLU A 98 1.98 -3.83 8.66
N ALA A 99 2.81 -3.16 7.84
CA ALA A 99 2.50 -1.83 7.32
C ALA A 99 1.19 -1.80 6.51
N LEU A 100 0.95 -2.82 5.68
CA LEU A 100 -0.29 -2.96 4.92
C LEU A 100 -1.48 -3.26 5.84
N ASN A 101 -1.31 -4.11 6.86
CA ASN A 101 -2.34 -4.40 7.85
C ASN A 101 -2.76 -3.12 8.59
N THR A 102 -1.81 -2.36 9.13
CA THR A 102 -2.09 -1.08 9.79
C THR A 102 -2.77 -0.07 8.85
N ALA A 103 -2.35 -0.01 7.58
CA ALA A 103 -3.00 0.87 6.60
C ALA A 103 -4.45 0.46 6.32
N ILE A 104 -4.74 -0.83 6.24
CA ILE A 104 -6.11 -1.36 6.07
C ILE A 104 -6.95 -1.04 7.31
N GLU A 105 -6.41 -1.23 8.51
CA GLU A 105 -7.07 -0.88 9.77
C GLU A 105 -7.42 0.61 9.82
N ASP A 106 -6.45 1.50 9.54
CA ASP A 106 -6.66 2.95 9.50
C ASP A 106 -7.77 3.35 8.51
N VAL A 107 -7.84 2.68 7.34
CA VAL A 107 -8.88 2.92 6.33
C VAL A 107 -10.25 2.42 6.81
N ILE A 108 -10.31 1.21 7.37
CA ILE A 108 -11.55 0.60 7.86
C ILE A 108 -12.13 1.44 9.00
N ASP A 109 -11.30 1.88 9.95
CA ASP A 109 -11.73 2.70 11.10
C ASP A 109 -12.27 4.06 10.67
N ARG A 110 -11.84 4.55 9.50
CA ARG A 110 -12.36 5.79 8.93
C ARG A 110 -13.66 5.60 8.14
N ILE A 111 -13.84 4.46 7.46
CA ILE A 111 -14.99 4.21 6.56
C ILE A 111 -16.17 3.54 7.28
N SER A 112 -15.90 2.70 8.29
CA SER A 112 -16.92 1.97 9.04
C SER A 112 -16.86 2.31 10.53
N PRO A 113 -17.22 3.55 10.91
CA PRO A 113 -17.23 3.95 12.33
C PRO A 113 -18.26 3.18 13.17
N GLU A 114 -19.30 2.63 12.52
CA GLU A 114 -20.22 1.66 13.12
C GLU A 114 -19.72 0.22 12.88
N PHE A 115 -19.97 -0.66 13.85
CA PHE A 115 -19.52 -2.05 13.77
C PHE A 115 -20.08 -2.76 12.54
N SER A 116 -19.19 -3.28 11.69
CA SER A 116 -19.52 -4.07 10.50
C SER A 116 -18.81 -5.43 10.53
N ILE A 117 -19.54 -6.49 10.17
CA ILE A 117 -18.97 -7.84 10.02
C ILE A 117 -17.86 -7.85 8.96
N VAL A 118 -18.00 -7.05 7.90
CA VAL A 118 -16.99 -6.94 6.84
C VAL A 118 -15.72 -6.28 7.38
N ALA A 119 -15.87 -5.20 8.15
CA ALA A 119 -14.75 -4.50 8.80
C ALA A 119 -13.98 -5.45 9.72
N ARG A 120 -14.70 -6.21 10.55
CA ARG A 120 -14.09 -7.23 11.42
C ARG A 120 -13.32 -8.28 10.61
N ASN A 121 -13.95 -8.88 9.60
CA ASN A 121 -13.31 -9.93 8.79
C ASN A 121 -12.03 -9.43 8.11
N ALA A 122 -12.04 -8.19 7.60
CA ALA A 122 -10.86 -7.62 6.95
C ALA A 122 -9.69 -7.43 7.93
N LYS A 123 -9.95 -6.98 9.16
CA LYS A 123 -8.93 -6.87 10.21
C LYS A 123 -8.40 -8.24 10.65
N ASP A 124 -9.30 -9.21 10.85
CA ASP A 124 -8.95 -10.57 11.25
C ASP A 124 -8.03 -11.24 10.20
N LEU A 125 -8.33 -11.07 8.91
CA LEU A 125 -7.50 -11.58 7.81
C LEU A 125 -6.13 -10.90 7.73
N GLY A 126 -6.07 -9.58 7.93
CA GLY A 126 -4.81 -8.85 7.94
C GLY A 126 -3.90 -9.29 9.09
N SER A 127 -4.45 -9.40 10.30
CA SER A 127 -3.75 -9.95 11.47
C SER A 127 -3.29 -11.40 11.25
N PHE A 128 -4.09 -12.23 10.60
CA PHE A 128 -3.70 -13.60 10.27
C PHE A 128 -2.54 -13.68 9.28
N ALA A 129 -2.46 -12.76 8.32
CA ALA A 129 -1.33 -12.68 7.39
C ALA A 129 -0.01 -12.35 8.12
N VAL A 130 -0.05 -11.40 9.05
CA VAL A 130 1.09 -11.06 9.93
C VAL A 130 1.49 -12.26 10.78
N PHE A 131 0.52 -12.95 11.39
CA PHE A 131 0.76 -14.17 12.16
C PHE A 131 1.45 -15.27 11.33
N CYS A 132 1.01 -15.51 10.10
CA CYS A 132 1.66 -16.47 9.20
C CYS A 132 3.14 -16.14 8.97
N LEU A 133 3.48 -14.86 8.82
CA LEU A 133 4.86 -14.43 8.63
C LEU A 133 5.69 -14.50 9.91
N LEU A 134 5.09 -14.25 11.08
CA LEU A 134 5.74 -14.52 12.37
C LEU A 134 6.09 -15.99 12.53
N VAL A 135 5.17 -16.90 12.19
CA VAL A 135 5.42 -18.35 12.20
C VAL A 135 6.52 -18.71 11.20
N ALA A 136 6.49 -18.19 9.98
CA ALA A 136 7.53 -18.44 8.98
C ALA A 136 8.92 -18.01 9.46
N ASN A 137 9.03 -16.83 10.08
CA ASN A 137 10.28 -16.33 10.66
C ASN A 137 10.76 -17.21 11.82
N GLY A 138 9.85 -17.60 12.72
CA GLY A 138 10.15 -18.50 13.84
C GLY A 138 10.64 -19.87 13.38
N LEU A 139 9.96 -20.46 12.39
CA LEU A 139 10.37 -21.73 11.78
C LEU A 139 11.72 -21.62 11.07
N TYR A 140 11.97 -20.51 10.36
CA TYR A 140 13.25 -20.28 9.71
C TYR A 140 14.40 -20.24 10.72
N ILE A 141 14.29 -19.42 11.77
CA ILE A 141 15.30 -19.36 12.83
C ILE A 141 15.45 -20.72 13.50
N GLY A 142 14.36 -21.37 13.87
CA GLY A 142 14.39 -22.70 14.50
C GLY A 142 15.12 -23.73 13.64
N TRP A 143 14.86 -23.75 12.35
CA TRP A 143 15.56 -24.62 11.40
C TRP A 143 17.06 -24.34 11.36
N VAL A 144 17.45 -23.07 11.26
CA VAL A 144 18.87 -22.68 11.23
C VAL A 144 19.56 -23.08 12.54
N MET A 145 18.92 -22.88 13.69
CA MET A 145 19.49 -23.29 14.98
C MET A 145 19.74 -24.79 15.06
N LEU A 146 18.82 -25.61 14.54
CA LEU A 146 18.89 -27.07 14.62
C LEU A 146 19.83 -27.70 13.59
N PHE A 147 19.90 -27.14 12.37
CA PHE A 147 20.47 -27.86 11.22
C PHE A 147 21.56 -27.10 10.47
N ALA A 148 21.64 -25.77 10.60
CA ALA A 148 22.65 -24.99 9.89
C ALA A 148 23.93 -24.94 10.70
N GLY A 149 24.92 -25.76 10.33
CA GLY A 149 26.30 -25.75 10.81
C GLY A 149 27.26 -25.40 9.69
#